data_AF-A0AA35M255-F1
#
_entry.id   AF-A0AA35M255-F1
#
_cell.length_a   1.000
_cell.length_b   1.000
_cell.length_c   1.000
_cell.angle_alpha   90.00
_cell.angle_beta   90.00
_cell.angle_gamma   90.00
#
_symmetry.space_group_name_H-M   'P 1'
#
loop_
_entity.id
_entity.type
_entity.pdbx_description
1 polymer ?
#
loop_
_entity_poly.entity_id
_entity_poly.type
_entity_poly.pdbx_seq_one_letter_code
_entity_poly.pdbx_strand_id
1 'polypeptide(L)'
;MALLGLSETLPPAKQSAFLLPPLLIPSPPAFPTSLYPTSLQLSKVYDPRIAIVPCAAMRNNLILFSGAYDMEALAADLHGGLFEGFRDADMSGVMIWGEPWRPASWEVTDGFARKWGFLLEGCSDILDATNRWRESRGEEPICWDTIPTLERSKTQALTVESCS
;
A
#
# COMPACT_ATOMS: atom_id res chain seq x y z
N MET A 1 -43.90 34.45 -14.60
CA MET A 1 -44.05 34.16 -16.04
C MET A 1 -43.54 35.40 -16.78
N ALA A 2 -42.37 35.48 -17.42
CA ALA A 2 -41.45 34.48 -17.94
C ALA A 2 -39.98 34.95 -17.79
N LEU A 3 -39.07 33.97 -17.82
CA LEU A 3 -37.61 34.08 -17.88
C LEU A 3 -37.16 34.75 -19.19
N LEU A 4 -36.11 35.57 -19.13
CA LEU A 4 -35.15 35.71 -20.24
C LEU A 4 -33.73 35.80 -19.66
N GLY A 5 -32.88 34.93 -20.20
CA GLY A 5 -31.58 34.54 -19.67
C GLY A 5 -30.43 35.45 -20.13
N LEU A 6 -29.35 35.38 -19.36
CA LEU A 6 -28.05 36.02 -19.55
C LEU A 6 -27.29 35.40 -20.75
N SER A 7 -27.87 35.46 -21.94
CA SER A 7 -27.22 34.97 -23.16
C SER A 7 -27.35 35.95 -24.33
N GLU A 8 -27.17 37.25 -24.10
CA GLU A 8 -27.03 38.21 -25.21
C GLU A 8 -26.05 39.34 -24.86
N THR A 9 -24.75 39.05 -24.91
CA THR A 9 -23.71 40.03 -25.25
C THR A 9 -22.43 39.31 -25.72
N LEU A 10 -22.46 38.71 -26.91
CA LEU A 10 -21.24 38.37 -27.63
C LEU A 10 -21.40 38.70 -29.13
N PRO A 11 -20.51 39.53 -29.71
CA PRO A 11 -20.61 39.94 -31.10
C PRO A 11 -20.18 38.80 -32.05
N PRO A 12 -20.67 38.81 -33.31
CA PRO A 12 -20.37 37.77 -34.27
C PRO A 12 -19.01 38.05 -34.92
N ALA A 13 -17.98 37.31 -34.54
CA ALA A 13 -16.76 37.20 -35.33
C ALA A 13 -16.26 35.76 -35.31
N LYS A 14 -16.77 34.95 -36.25
CA LYS A 14 -16.03 33.80 -36.77
C LYS A 14 -14.86 34.36 -37.58
N GLN A 15 -13.63 34.14 -37.15
CA GLN A 15 -12.48 33.99 -38.04
C GLN A 15 -11.28 33.44 -37.26
N SER A 16 -10.93 32.19 -37.61
CA SER A 16 -9.59 31.63 -37.59
C SER A 16 -8.77 31.70 -36.28
N ALA A 17 -8.95 30.69 -35.43
CA ALA A 17 -7.88 30.20 -34.56
C ALA A 17 -8.08 28.69 -34.25
N PHE A 18 -8.34 27.88 -35.27
CA PHE A 18 -8.32 26.41 -35.17
C PHE A 18 -6.98 25.84 -35.69
N LEU A 19 -5.87 26.46 -35.29
CA LEU A 19 -4.53 25.93 -35.54
C LEU A 19 -3.66 26.06 -34.28
N LEU A 20 -4.21 25.70 -33.12
CA LEU A 20 -3.33 25.17 -32.08
C LEU A 20 -3.02 23.72 -32.51
N PRO A 21 -1.75 23.34 -32.74
CA PRO A 21 -1.40 21.92 -32.77
C PRO A 21 -1.96 21.31 -31.49
N PRO A 22 -2.46 20.06 -31.50
CA PRO A 22 -2.99 19.44 -30.29
C PRO A 22 -1.92 19.67 -29.24
N LEU A 23 -2.23 20.53 -28.27
CA LEU A 23 -1.34 20.78 -27.16
C LEU A 23 -1.00 19.37 -26.69
N LEU A 24 0.29 19.14 -26.53
CA LEU A 24 0.86 17.95 -25.98
C LEU A 24 0.30 17.81 -24.56
N ILE A 25 -0.99 17.48 -24.43
CA ILE A 25 -1.66 17.16 -23.19
C ILE A 25 -1.06 15.79 -22.91
N PRO A 26 -0.10 15.68 -21.96
CA PRO A 26 0.37 14.36 -21.60
C PRO A 26 -0.87 13.56 -21.22
N SER A 27 -1.01 12.39 -21.84
CA SER A 27 -2.05 11.44 -21.45
C SER A 27 -2.01 11.34 -19.91
N PRO A 28 -3.15 11.48 -19.21
CA PRO A 28 -3.14 11.36 -17.76
C PRO A 28 -2.43 10.05 -17.41
N PRO A 29 -1.51 10.07 -16.41
CA PRO A 29 -0.73 8.89 -16.08
C PRO A 29 -1.69 7.73 -15.88
N ALA A 30 -1.49 6.65 -16.65
CA ALA A 30 -2.33 5.48 -16.57
C ALA A 30 -2.41 5.02 -15.12
N PHE A 31 -3.62 4.72 -14.64
CA PHE A 31 -3.81 4.26 -13.28
C PHE A 31 -2.88 3.08 -12.99
N PRO A 32 -2.12 3.11 -11.88
CA PRO A 32 -1.08 2.12 -11.66
C PRO A 32 -1.68 0.72 -11.55
N THR A 33 -1.21 -0.17 -12.40
CA THR A 33 -1.73 -1.55 -12.54
C THR A 33 -1.59 -2.36 -11.25
N SER A 34 -0.58 -2.05 -10.42
CA SER A 34 -0.38 -2.63 -9.09
C SER A 34 -1.56 -2.40 -8.12
N LEU A 35 -2.34 -1.33 -8.34
CA LEU A 35 -3.52 -1.02 -7.53
C LEU A 35 -4.83 -1.55 -8.15
N TYR A 36 -4.78 -2.26 -9.28
CA TYR A 36 -5.98 -2.90 -9.80
C TYR A 36 -6.53 -3.90 -8.77
N PRO A 37 -7.86 -4.01 -8.61
CA PRO A 37 -8.45 -4.94 -7.67
C PRO A 37 -8.04 -6.39 -7.99
N THR A 38 -7.69 -7.15 -6.95
CA THR A 38 -7.48 -8.60 -7.11
C THR A 38 -8.82 -9.32 -7.31
N SER A 39 -8.80 -10.55 -7.83
CA SER A 39 -10.00 -11.39 -7.91
C SER A 39 -10.67 -11.57 -6.54
N LEU A 40 -9.88 -11.64 -5.46
CA LEU A 40 -10.41 -11.76 -4.11
C LEU A 40 -11.14 -10.48 -3.67
N GLN A 41 -10.58 -9.30 -3.95
CA GLN A 41 -11.23 -8.01 -3.68
C GLN A 41 -12.55 -7.83 -4.43
N LEU A 42 -12.68 -8.42 -5.62
CA LEU A 42 -13.93 -8.39 -6.38
C LEU A 42 -15.00 -9.35 -5.83
N SER A 43 -14.61 -10.33 -5.02
CA SER A 43 -15.49 -11.41 -4.55
C SER A 43 -15.87 -11.31 -3.07
N LYS A 44 -15.09 -10.61 -2.24
CA LYS A 44 -15.27 -10.55 -0.80
C LYS A 44 -15.33 -9.10 -0.32
N VAL A 45 -16.22 -8.81 0.62
CA VAL A 45 -16.27 -7.50 1.30
C VAL A 45 -15.00 -7.31 2.11
N TYR A 46 -14.39 -6.13 2.03
CA TYR A 46 -13.13 -5.80 2.68
C TYR A 46 -13.08 -4.33 3.13
N ASP A 47 -12.16 -3.99 4.03
CA ASP A 47 -11.91 -2.60 4.43
C ASP A 47 -11.25 -1.82 3.27
N PRO A 48 -11.86 -0.73 2.76
CA PRO A 48 -11.34 0.01 1.61
C PRO A 48 -9.89 0.48 1.74
N ARG A 49 -9.36 0.65 2.97
CA ARG A 49 -7.96 1.01 3.21
C ARG A 49 -6.99 -0.03 2.67
N ILE A 50 -7.39 -1.30 2.57
CA ILE A 50 -6.56 -2.36 1.97
C ILE A 50 -6.22 -2.05 0.50
N ALA A 51 -7.06 -1.30 -0.21
CA ALA A 51 -6.85 -0.98 -1.62
C ALA A 51 -5.61 -0.11 -1.89
N ILE A 52 -5.03 0.54 -0.87
CA ILE A 52 -3.84 1.40 -1.01
C ILE A 52 -2.53 0.59 -1.05
N VAL A 53 -2.56 -0.68 -0.63
CA VAL A 53 -1.37 -1.53 -0.57
C VAL A 53 -1.02 -2.02 -1.99
N PRO A 54 0.18 -1.75 -2.51
CA PRO A 54 0.50 -2.04 -3.91
C PRO A 54 0.79 -3.52 -4.19
N CYS A 55 1.08 -4.31 -3.15
CA CYS A 55 1.30 -5.75 -3.29
C CYS A 55 -0.04 -6.50 -3.27
N ALA A 56 -0.37 -7.16 -4.39
CA ALA A 56 -1.60 -7.96 -4.50
C ALA A 56 -1.66 -9.12 -3.50
N ALA A 57 -0.53 -9.78 -3.22
CA ALA A 57 -0.46 -10.86 -2.23
C ALA A 57 -0.79 -10.35 -0.82
N MET A 58 -0.16 -9.25 -0.40
CA MET A 58 -0.44 -8.62 0.90
C MET A 58 -1.91 -8.21 1.03
N ARG A 59 -2.49 -7.61 -0.04
CA ARG A 59 -3.94 -7.29 -0.07
C ARG A 59 -4.79 -8.53 0.14
N ASN A 60 -4.47 -9.64 -0.53
CA ASN A 60 -5.20 -10.88 -0.35
C ASN A 60 -5.06 -11.41 1.09
N ASN A 61 -3.87 -11.36 1.68
CA ASN A 61 -3.63 -11.80 3.06
C ASN A 61 -4.45 -10.96 4.06
N LEU A 62 -4.49 -9.64 3.90
CA LEU A 62 -5.33 -8.74 4.70
C LEU A 62 -6.81 -9.11 4.64
N ILE A 63 -7.29 -9.50 3.47
CA ILE A 63 -8.68 -9.91 3.26
C ILE A 63 -8.94 -11.31 3.84
N LEU A 64 -7.99 -12.25 3.71
CA LEU A 64 -8.15 -13.62 4.21
C LEU A 64 -8.08 -13.67 5.73
N PHE A 65 -7.17 -12.91 6.34
CA PHE A 65 -6.97 -12.83 7.78
C PHE A 65 -7.79 -11.72 8.45
N SER A 66 -8.82 -11.21 7.76
CA SER A 66 -9.78 -10.26 8.33
C SER A 66 -10.34 -10.80 9.64
N GLY A 67 -10.06 -10.14 10.76
CA GLY A 67 -10.46 -10.57 12.11
C GLY A 67 -9.37 -11.21 12.96
N ALA A 68 -8.22 -11.56 12.37
CA ALA A 68 -7.03 -12.04 13.10
C ALA A 68 -6.06 -10.90 13.48
N TYR A 69 -6.36 -9.67 13.08
CA TYR A 69 -5.57 -8.49 13.37
C TYR A 69 -6.47 -7.26 13.59
N ASP A 70 -5.94 -6.26 14.28
CA ASP A 70 -6.57 -4.95 14.43
C ASP A 70 -6.16 -4.04 13.27
N MET A 71 -7.15 -3.59 12.49
CA MET A 71 -6.93 -2.70 11.35
C MET A 71 -6.40 -1.33 11.76
N GLU A 72 -6.79 -0.81 12.93
CA GLU A 72 -6.31 0.49 13.41
C GLU A 72 -4.85 0.39 13.84
N ALA A 73 -4.47 -0.69 14.54
CA ALA A 73 -3.08 -0.95 14.87
C ALA A 73 -2.20 -1.13 13.62
N LEU A 74 -2.69 -1.83 12.61
CA LEU A 74 -1.98 -1.97 11.33
C LEU A 74 -1.87 -0.62 10.61
N ALA A 75 -2.95 0.16 10.56
CA ALA A 75 -2.95 1.48 9.92
C ALA A 75 -2.02 2.46 10.64
N ALA A 76 -1.91 2.37 11.97
CA ALA A 76 -0.97 3.15 12.76
C ALA A 76 0.48 2.81 12.41
N ASP A 77 0.82 1.53 12.26
CA ASP A 77 2.17 1.13 11.87
C ASP A 77 2.47 1.47 10.39
N LEU A 78 1.49 1.31 9.49
CA LEU A 78 1.61 1.66 8.08
C LEU A 78 1.83 3.17 7.84
N HIS A 79 1.13 4.03 8.60
CA HIS A 79 1.19 5.49 8.42
C HIS A 79 2.13 6.22 9.39
N GLY A 80 2.37 5.65 10.57
CA GLY A 80 2.89 6.35 11.74
C GLY A 80 4.15 5.76 12.38
N GLY A 81 4.65 4.62 11.90
CA GLY A 81 5.87 3.99 12.45
C GLY A 81 7.17 4.78 12.24
N LEU A 82 7.12 5.99 11.67
CA LEU A 82 8.29 6.80 11.29
C LEU A 82 8.14 8.29 11.62
N PHE A 83 7.19 8.69 12.49
CA PHE A 83 7.19 10.08 12.96
C PHE A 83 8.57 10.42 13.56
N GLU A 84 9.17 11.48 13.01
CA GLU A 84 10.55 11.89 13.27
C GLU A 84 10.83 11.99 14.77
N GLY A 85 11.67 11.10 15.30
CA GLY A 85 12.21 11.24 16.66
C GLY A 85 12.51 9.95 17.41
N PHE A 86 11.87 8.82 17.06
CA PHE A 86 12.09 7.55 17.75
C PHE A 86 12.75 6.55 16.79
N ARG A 87 14.08 6.40 16.91
CA ARG A 87 14.85 5.36 16.21
C ARG A 87 15.15 4.23 17.19
N ASP A 88 14.11 3.63 17.75
CA ASP A 88 14.27 2.41 18.55
C ASP A 88 14.00 1.18 17.70
N ALA A 89 14.71 0.09 17.99
CA ALA A 89 14.60 -1.21 17.32
C ALA A 89 13.18 -1.85 17.42
N ASP A 90 12.32 -1.27 18.27
CA ASP A 90 10.93 -1.66 18.47
C ASP A 90 9.93 -0.91 17.56
N MET A 91 10.39 0.00 16.70
CA MET A 91 9.51 0.73 15.77
C MET A 91 9.01 -0.19 14.64
N SER A 92 7.69 -0.39 14.61
CA SER A 92 6.97 -1.10 13.56
C SER A 92 6.44 -0.11 12.53
N GLY A 93 6.92 -0.18 11.28
CA GLY A 93 6.35 0.60 10.19
C GLY A 93 6.87 0.28 8.80
N VAL A 94 6.50 1.15 7.85
CA VAL A 94 6.87 1.03 6.44
C VAL A 94 7.43 2.35 5.91
N MET A 95 8.58 2.27 5.24
CA MET A 95 9.20 3.37 4.50
C MET A 95 8.87 3.26 3.01
N ILE A 96 8.67 4.41 2.34
CA ILE A 96 8.42 4.48 0.91
C ILE A 96 9.53 5.31 0.25
N TRP A 97 10.38 4.66 -0.53
CA TRP A 97 11.58 5.23 -1.17
C TRP A 97 11.37 5.76 -2.59
N GLY A 98 10.15 5.65 -3.11
CA GLY A 98 9.80 6.03 -4.48
C GLY A 98 8.30 6.17 -4.64
N GLU A 99 7.76 5.72 -5.78
CA GLU A 99 6.31 5.80 -5.99
C GLU A 99 5.54 4.84 -5.06
N PRO A 100 4.53 5.31 -4.30
CA PRO A 100 3.85 4.50 -3.31
C PRO A 100 3.03 3.35 -3.89
N TRP A 101 2.66 3.43 -5.18
CA TRP A 101 2.00 2.33 -5.87
C TRP A 101 2.96 1.26 -6.38
N ARG A 102 4.28 1.38 -6.21
CA ARG A 102 5.25 0.34 -6.62
C ARG A 102 5.67 -0.49 -5.41
N PRO A 103 5.45 -1.83 -5.40
CA PRO A 103 5.94 -2.68 -4.32
C PRO A 103 7.45 -2.55 -4.10
N ALA A 104 8.22 -2.35 -5.18
CA ALA A 104 9.67 -2.17 -5.12
C ALA A 104 10.12 -0.91 -4.38
N SER A 105 9.22 0.05 -4.17
CA SER A 105 9.50 1.28 -3.43
C SER A 105 9.22 1.15 -1.93
N TRP A 106 8.70 0.01 -1.47
CA TRP A 106 8.35 -0.21 -0.07
C TRP A 106 9.49 -0.93 0.66
N GLU A 107 9.78 -0.48 1.88
CA GLU A 107 10.66 -1.15 2.84
C GLU A 107 9.89 -1.30 4.15
N VAL A 108 9.78 -2.53 4.68
CA VAL A 108 9.20 -2.74 6.02
C VAL A 108 10.30 -2.74 7.07
N THR A 109 10.02 -2.20 8.26
CA THR A 109 10.97 -2.29 9.38
C THR A 109 11.00 -3.70 9.95
N ASP A 110 12.07 -4.03 10.67
CA ASP A 110 12.22 -5.29 11.40
C ASP A 110 11.10 -5.50 12.45
N GLY A 111 10.68 -4.42 13.14
CA GLY A 111 9.51 -4.44 14.02
C GLY A 111 8.19 -4.76 13.28
N PHE A 112 8.01 -4.19 12.09
CA PHE A 112 6.84 -4.49 11.25
C PHE A 112 6.86 -5.94 10.78
N ALA A 113 8.02 -6.43 10.34
CA ALA A 113 8.19 -7.82 9.94
C ALA A 113 7.86 -8.79 11.08
N ARG A 114 8.34 -8.54 12.30
CA ARG A 114 8.01 -9.39 13.46
C ARG A 114 6.52 -9.38 13.81
N LYS A 115 5.88 -8.21 13.79
CA LYS A 115 4.49 -8.03 14.22
C LYS A 115 3.47 -8.49 13.18
N TRP A 116 3.75 -8.21 11.91
CA TRP A 116 2.84 -8.37 10.79
C TRP A 116 3.34 -9.36 9.72
N GLY A 117 4.37 -10.14 10.02
CA GLY A 117 5.06 -11.02 9.06
C GLY A 117 4.14 -11.98 8.29
N PHE A 118 3.10 -12.50 8.95
CA PHE A 118 2.09 -13.34 8.31
C PHE A 118 1.31 -12.64 7.19
N LEU A 119 1.22 -11.29 7.20
CA LEU A 119 0.62 -10.52 6.11
C LEU A 119 1.55 -10.41 4.90
N LEU A 120 2.85 -10.66 5.07
CA LEU A 120 3.89 -10.56 4.03
C LEU A 120 4.13 -11.89 3.31
N GLU A 121 3.39 -12.95 3.63
CA GLU A 121 3.49 -14.23 2.93
C GLU A 121 3.21 -14.07 1.43
N GLY A 122 4.13 -14.57 0.59
CA GLY A 122 4.05 -14.44 -0.87
C GLY A 122 4.37 -13.04 -1.42
N CYS A 123 4.83 -12.09 -0.59
CA CYS A 123 5.12 -10.72 -1.00
C CYS A 123 6.59 -10.52 -1.44
N SER A 124 7.13 -11.40 -2.29
CA SER A 124 8.56 -11.41 -2.68
C SER A 124 9.08 -10.04 -3.10
N ASP A 125 8.29 -9.27 -3.87
CA ASP A 125 8.68 -7.94 -4.34
C ASP A 125 8.98 -6.96 -3.20
N ILE A 126 8.19 -7.01 -2.11
CA ILE A 126 8.41 -6.17 -0.92
C ILE A 126 9.57 -6.71 -0.10
N LEU A 127 9.70 -8.04 0.05
CA LEU A 127 10.77 -8.65 0.83
C LEU A 127 12.15 -8.35 0.22
N ASP A 128 12.27 -8.52 -1.10
CA ASP A 128 13.49 -8.22 -1.84
C ASP A 128 13.77 -6.72 -1.84
N ALA A 129 12.74 -5.87 -2.02
CA ALA A 129 12.90 -4.42 -1.95
C ALA A 129 13.38 -3.96 -0.59
N THR A 130 12.82 -4.53 0.48
CA THR A 130 13.21 -4.21 1.86
C THR A 130 14.70 -4.44 2.05
N ASN A 131 15.21 -5.63 1.70
CA ASN A 131 16.63 -5.92 1.86
C ASN A 131 17.52 -5.08 0.93
N ARG A 132 17.08 -4.80 -0.31
CA ARG A 132 17.82 -3.87 -1.20
C ARG A 132 17.97 -2.47 -0.60
N TRP A 133 16.90 -1.92 -0.01
CA TRP A 133 16.95 -0.58 0.58
C TRP A 133 17.82 -0.57 1.84
N ARG A 134 17.71 -1.58 2.70
CA ARG A 134 18.56 -1.76 3.88
C ARG A 134 20.04 -1.85 3.51
N GLU A 135 20.38 -2.71 2.56
CA GLU A 135 21.75 -2.89 2.07
C GLU A 135 22.33 -1.62 1.45
N SER A 136 21.51 -0.83 0.73
CA SER A 136 21.96 0.42 0.11
C SER A 136 22.48 1.46 1.13
N ARG A 137 22.09 1.30 2.40
CA ARG A 137 22.53 2.14 3.53
C ARG A 137 23.46 1.41 4.50
N GLY A 138 23.86 0.18 4.19
CA GLY A 138 24.72 -0.64 5.04
C GLY A 138 24.02 -1.26 6.25
N GLU A 139 22.69 -1.36 6.26
CA GLU A 139 21.93 -2.07 7.29
C GLU A 139 21.89 -3.58 7.00
N GLU A 140 21.83 -4.41 8.05
CA GLU A 140 21.71 -5.86 7.91
C GLU A 140 20.35 -6.25 7.28
N PRO A 141 20.32 -7.22 6.35
CA PRO A 141 19.09 -7.70 5.75
C PRO A 141 18.21 -8.41 6.79
N ILE A 142 16.89 -8.31 6.63
CA ILE A 142 15.94 -9.10 7.42
C ILE A 142 16.00 -10.56 6.94
N CYS A 143 16.18 -11.49 7.88
CA CYS A 143 16.11 -12.92 7.62
C CYS A 143 14.64 -13.39 7.68
N TRP A 144 14.00 -13.52 6.52
CA TRP A 144 12.58 -13.84 6.44
C TRP A 144 12.21 -15.23 6.99
N ASP A 145 13.16 -16.16 7.04
CA ASP A 145 12.95 -17.52 7.58
C ASP A 145 12.65 -17.54 9.10
N THR A 146 13.11 -16.50 9.81
CA THR A 146 12.90 -16.35 11.26
C THR A 146 11.60 -15.62 11.60
N ILE A 147 10.95 -15.01 10.60
CA ILE A 147 9.71 -14.25 10.81
C ILE A 147 8.52 -15.22 10.98
N PRO A 148 7.66 -15.04 12.01
CA PRO A 148 6.51 -15.91 12.23
C PRO A 148 5.48 -15.79 11.09
N THR A 149 5.08 -16.94 10.56
CA THR A 149 3.90 -17.10 9.71
C THR A 149 2.68 -17.41 10.57
N LEU A 150 1.46 -17.18 10.07
CA LEU A 150 0.24 -17.38 10.88
C LEU A 150 0.12 -18.82 11.39
N GLU A 151 0.56 -19.79 10.60
CA GLU A 151 0.59 -21.23 10.94
C GLU A 151 1.57 -21.54 12.09
N ARG A 152 2.72 -20.86 12.14
CA ARG A 152 3.69 -20.99 13.26
C ARG A 152 3.16 -20.35 14.53
N SER A 153 2.47 -19.20 14.42
CA SER A 153 1.88 -18.51 15.58
C SER A 153 0.75 -19.31 16.24
N LYS A 154 -0.08 -20.01 15.45
CA LYS A 154 -1.12 -20.93 15.99
C LYS A 154 -0.52 -22.16 16.66
N THR A 155 0.53 -22.73 16.07
CA THR A 155 1.22 -23.92 16.62
C THR A 155 1.89 -23.59 17.96
N GLN A 156 2.51 -22.40 18.09
CA GLN A 156 3.08 -21.94 19.35
C GLN A 156 2.01 -21.71 20.42
N ALA A 157 0.88 -21.05 20.08
CA ALA A 157 -0.22 -20.83 21.02
C ALA A 157 -0.81 -22.15 21.58
N LEU A 158 -0.98 -23.16 20.72
CA LEU A 158 -1.49 -24.48 21.12
C LEU A 158 -0.50 -25.26 22.01
N THR A 159 0.81 -25.08 21.83
CA THR A 159 1.81 -25.72 22.70
C THR A 159 1.88 -25.13 24.11
N VAL A 160 1.53 -23.85 24.30
CA VAL A 160 1.48 -23.23 25.64
C VAL A 160 0.20 -23.60 26.39
N GLU A 161 -0.93 -23.76 25.68
CA GLU A 161 -2.20 -24.19 26.29
C GLU A 161 -2.21 -25.68 26.68
N SER A 162 -1.43 -26.53 26.00
CA SER A 162 -1.30 -27.95 26.36
C SER A 162 -0.37 -28.22 27.54
N CYS A 163 0.30 -27.20 28.08
CA CYS A 163 1.26 -27.33 29.17
C CYS A 163 0.80 -26.64 30.48
N SER A 164 -0.47 -26.22 30.55
CA SER A 164 -1.09 -25.62 31.74
C SER A 164 -2.13 -26.55 32.37
#